data_AF-A0A483YKN2-F1
#
_entry.id   AF-A0A483YKN2-F1
#
_cell.length_a   1.000
_cell.length_b   1.000
_cell.length_c   1.000
_cell.angle_alpha   90.00
_cell.angle_beta   90.00
_cell.angle_gamma   90.00
#
_symmetry.space_group_name_H-M   'P 1'
#
loop_
_entity.id
_entity.type
_entity.pdbx_description
1 polymer ?
#
loop_
_entity_poly.entity_id
_entity_poly.type
_entity_poly.pdbx_seq_one_letter_code
_entity_poly.pdbx_strand_id
1 'polypeptide(L)'
;MDELFKWTMALVFLLTGYSLLFSSDSNTVPEVLSHHWKNDCRLLETNIDKGFFFPAQNRLQCGDVIENVSKADYDRAIRGDKQTTIAEAMKEIFIR
;
A
#
# COMPACT_ATOMS: atom_id res chain seq x y z
N MET A 1 -39.92 7.29 14.11
CA MET A 1 -38.75 7.76 13.32
C MET A 1 -37.44 7.65 14.09
N ASP A 2 -37.44 7.73 15.43
CA ASP A 2 -36.22 7.64 16.26
C ASP A 2 -35.50 6.28 16.22
N GLU A 3 -36.22 5.15 16.20
CA GLU A 3 -35.55 3.84 16.15
C GLU A 3 -34.84 3.59 14.83
N LEU A 4 -35.50 3.91 13.70
CA LEU A 4 -34.90 3.77 12.37
C LEU A 4 -33.61 4.60 12.26
N PHE A 5 -33.62 5.82 12.80
CA PHE A 5 -32.47 6.73 12.82
C PHE A 5 -31.32 6.19 13.70
N LYS A 6 -31.63 5.55 14.84
CA LYS A 6 -30.62 4.89 15.67
C LYS A 6 -29.94 3.73 14.94
N TRP A 7 -30.72 2.89 14.27
CA TRP A 7 -30.19 1.73 13.53
C TRP A 7 -29.36 2.15 12.32
N THR A 8 -29.77 3.18 11.57
CA THR A 8 -28.95 3.72 10.47
C THR A 8 -27.64 4.33 10.98
N MET A 9 -27.66 5.08 12.07
CA MET A 9 -26.43 5.62 12.65
C MET A 9 -25.49 4.50 13.12
N ALA A 10 -26.01 3.46 13.78
CA ALA A 10 -25.22 2.30 14.20
C ALA A 10 -24.57 1.59 13.00
N LEU A 11 -25.31 1.42 11.90
CA LEU A 11 -24.80 0.82 10.66
C LEU A 11 -23.69 1.65 10.02
N VAL A 12 -23.85 2.99 9.98
CA VAL A 12 -22.82 3.91 9.47
C VAL A 12 -21.54 3.83 10.31
N PHE A 13 -21.64 3.79 11.64
CA PHE A 13 -20.47 3.64 12.50
C PHE A 13 -19.77 2.29 12.31
N LEU A 14 -20.54 1.21 12.15
CA LEU A 14 -20.00 -0.13 11.88
C LEU A 14 -19.25 -0.16 10.54
N LEU A 15 -19.86 0.37 9.48
CA LEU A 15 -19.24 0.42 8.15
C LEU A 15 -18.00 1.31 8.12
N THR A 16 -18.04 2.45 8.80
CA THR A 16 -16.89 3.37 8.89
C THR A 16 -15.75 2.74 9.68
N GLY A 17 -16.05 2.13 10.83
CA GLY A 17 -15.05 1.43 11.65
C GLY A 17 -14.44 0.24 10.91
N TYR A 18 -15.25 -0.57 10.23
CA TYR A 18 -14.79 -1.67 9.39
C TYR A 18 -13.89 -1.16 8.26
N SER A 19 -14.29 -0.10 7.55
CA SER A 19 -13.49 0.47 6.48
C SER A 19 -12.14 0.99 6.99
N LEU A 20 -12.09 1.66 8.14
CA LEU A 20 -10.85 2.16 8.73
C LEU A 20 -9.91 1.02 9.17
N LEU A 21 -10.46 -0.02 9.78
CA LEU A 21 -9.70 -1.20 10.21
C LEU A 21 -9.12 -1.97 9.00
N PHE A 22 -9.93 -2.20 7.97
CA PHE A 22 -9.51 -2.98 6.80
C PHE A 22 -8.72 -2.19 5.75
N SER A 23 -8.83 -0.85 5.70
CA SER A 23 -8.01 -0.01 4.79
C SER A 23 -6.54 0.04 5.19
N SER A 24 -6.23 -0.27 6.45
CA SER A 24 -4.86 -0.21 6.98
C SER A 24 -4.00 -1.40 6.55
N ASP A 25 -4.63 -2.56 6.29
CA ASP A 25 -3.93 -3.80 5.94
C ASP A 25 -3.75 -3.98 4.41
N SER A 26 -4.67 -3.44 3.60
CA SER A 26 -4.69 -3.69 2.15
C SER A 26 -3.65 -2.90 1.33
N ASN A 27 -2.78 -2.11 1.97
CA ASN A 27 -1.85 -1.21 1.29
C ASN A 27 -0.38 -1.52 1.58
N THR A 28 -0.07 -2.56 2.34
CA THR A 28 1.32 -2.94 2.57
C THR A 28 1.71 -4.02 1.57
N VAL A 29 2.78 -3.76 0.82
CA VAL A 29 3.38 -4.83 0.01
C VAL A 29 3.99 -5.81 1.00
N PRO A 30 3.68 -7.11 0.93
CA PRO A 30 4.19 -8.08 1.89
C PRO A 30 5.72 -8.05 1.90
N GLU A 31 6.30 -7.98 3.10
CA GLU A 31 7.76 -7.82 3.31
C GLU A 31 8.57 -8.93 2.61
N VAL A 32 8.02 -10.13 2.51
CA VAL A 32 8.61 -11.25 1.75
C VAL A 32 8.82 -10.91 0.27
N LEU A 33 7.87 -10.17 -0.32
CA LEU A 33 7.91 -9.77 -1.72
C LEU A 33 8.89 -8.62 -1.95
N SER A 34 9.03 -7.70 -1.00
CA SER A 34 10.03 -6.63 -1.07
C SER A 34 11.45 -7.19 -1.02
N HIS A 35 11.71 -8.18 -0.17
CA HIS A 35 12.99 -8.88 -0.11
C HIS A 35 13.31 -9.63 -1.40
N HIS A 36 12.33 -10.32 -1.97
CA HIS A 36 12.49 -11.03 -3.24
C HIS A 36 12.89 -10.07 -4.37
N TRP A 37 12.17 -8.97 -4.53
CA TRP A 37 12.46 -7.99 -5.57
C TRP A 37 13.80 -7.25 -5.39
N LYS A 38 14.27 -7.11 -4.15
CA LYS A 38 15.52 -6.40 -3.85
C LYS A 38 16.76 -7.29 -4.02
N ASN A 39 16.66 -8.56 -3.64
CA ASN A 39 17.81 -9.47 -3.58
C ASN A 39 17.90 -10.39 -4.81
N ASP A 40 16.76 -10.87 -5.31
CA ASP A 40 16.73 -11.90 -6.35
C ASP A 40 16.42 -11.33 -7.74
N CYS A 41 15.92 -10.09 -7.81
CA CYS A 41 15.47 -9.48 -9.06
C CYS A 41 16.35 -8.31 -9.50
N ARG A 42 16.64 -8.28 -10.80
CA ARG A 42 17.28 -7.15 -11.48
C ARG A 42 16.23 -6.31 -12.18
N LEU A 43 16.24 -5.01 -11.94
CA LEU A 43 15.41 -4.06 -12.66
C LEU A 43 15.88 -3.92 -14.11
N LEU A 44 15.04 -4.32 -15.06
CA LEU A 44 15.32 -4.19 -16.49
C LEU A 44 14.84 -2.84 -17.01
N GLU A 45 13.59 -2.51 -16.71
CA GLU A 45 12.93 -1.31 -17.24
C GLU A 45 11.93 -0.78 -16.23
N THR A 46 11.96 0.53 -15.99
CA THR A 46 10.99 1.20 -15.12
C THR A 46 9.99 1.98 -15.95
N ASN A 47 8.79 2.14 -15.41
CA ASN A 47 7.80 3.07 -15.94
C ASN A 47 7.32 2.73 -17.37
N ILE A 48 7.00 1.46 -17.60
CA ILE A 48 6.32 1.03 -18.81
C ILE A 48 4.88 1.54 -18.74
N ASP A 49 4.61 2.63 -19.47
CA ASP A 49 3.29 3.19 -19.63
C ASP A 49 2.41 2.26 -20.47
N LYS A 50 1.38 1.70 -19.83
CA LYS A 50 0.37 0.88 -20.51
C LYS A 50 -0.83 1.70 -21.01
N GLY A 51 -0.74 3.02 -20.95
CA GLY A 51 -1.77 3.97 -21.34
C GLY A 51 -2.54 4.55 -20.15
N PHE A 52 -3.38 5.55 -20.41
CA PHE A 52 -4.03 6.38 -19.39
C PHE A 52 -4.90 5.59 -18.38
N PHE A 53 -5.43 4.44 -18.78
CA PHE A 53 -6.30 3.60 -17.94
C PHE A 53 -5.55 2.51 -17.18
N PHE A 54 -4.24 2.33 -17.41
CA PHE A 54 -3.46 1.27 -16.79
C PHE A 54 -2.32 1.86 -15.96
N PRO A 55 -2.15 1.41 -14.70
CA PRO A 55 -1.06 1.88 -13.86
C PRO A 55 0.28 1.50 -14.50
N ALA A 56 1.26 2.40 -14.41
CA ALA A 56 2.62 2.17 -14.90
C ALA A 56 3.26 0.94 -14.22
N GLN A 57 3.96 0.13 -15.01
CA GLN A 57 4.57 -1.11 -14.54
C GLN A 57 6.08 -1.05 -14.68
N ASN A 58 6.79 -1.65 -13.73
CA ASN A 58 8.22 -1.93 -13.82
C ASN A 58 8.42 -3.39 -14.21
N ARG A 59 9.45 -3.65 -15.01
CA ARG A 59 9.82 -4.99 -15.46
C ARG A 59 11.07 -5.43 -14.71
N LEU A 60 10.88 -6.45 -13.88
CA LEU A 60 11.93 -7.09 -13.09
C LEU A 60 12.32 -8.41 -13.75
N GLN A 61 13.60 -8.75 -13.72
CA GLN A 61 14.11 -10.06 -14.10
C GLN A 61 14.61 -10.77 -12.84
N CYS A 62 13.84 -11.75 -12.38
CA CYS A 62 14.13 -12.55 -11.20
C CYS A 62 14.65 -13.92 -11.67
N GLY A 63 15.97 -14.05 -11.78
CA GLY A 63 16.59 -15.23 -12.40
C GLY A 63 16.22 -15.39 -13.89
N ASP A 64 15.55 -16.50 -14.22
CA ASP A 64 15.11 -16.82 -15.59
C ASP A 64 13.70 -16.29 -15.92
N VAL A 65 13.01 -15.66 -14.97
CA VAL A 65 11.63 -15.17 -15.14
C VAL A 65 11.60 -13.65 -15.17
N ILE A 66 10.78 -13.13 -16.08
CA ILE A 66 10.49 -11.69 -16.18
C ILE A 66 9.14 -11.43 -15.53
N GLU A 67 9.14 -10.68 -14.42
CA GLU A 67 7.96 -10.28 -13.70
C GLU A 67 7.60 -8.82 -13.99
N ASN A 68 6.31 -8.56 -14.26
CA ASN A 68 5.79 -7.21 -14.40
C ASN A 68 5.13 -6.81 -13.09
N VAL A 69 5.71 -5.84 -12.40
CA VAL A 69 5.22 -5.34 -11.11
C VAL A 69 4.72 -3.92 -11.27
N SER A 70 3.70 -3.53 -10.51
CA SER A 70 3.26 -2.13 -10.49
C SER A 70 4.40 -1.24 -10.00
N LYS A 71 4.63 -0.11 -10.66
CA LYS A 71 5.65 0.85 -10.24
C LYS A 71 5.41 1.33 -8.81
N ALA A 72 4.15 1.58 -8.45
CA ALA A 72 3.77 2.04 -7.13
C ALA A 72 4.10 1.01 -6.03
N ASP A 73 3.91 -0.27 -6.31
CA ASP A 73 4.17 -1.37 -5.37
C ASP A 73 5.67 -1.64 -5.25
N TYR A 74 6.40 -1.62 -6.38
CA TYR A 74 7.86 -1.71 -6.37
C TYR A 74 8.51 -0.54 -5.62
N ASP A 75 8.10 0.69 -5.90
CA ASP A 75 8.62 1.88 -5.21
C ASP A 75 8.27 1.87 -3.72
N ARG A 76 7.13 1.29 -3.32
CA ARG A 76 6.77 1.08 -1.91
C ARG A 76 7.65 0.02 -1.25
N ALA A 77 7.86 -1.11 -1.92
CA ALA A 77 8.71 -2.21 -1.48
C ALA A 77 10.19 -1.79 -1.31
N ILE A 78 10.74 -1.04 -2.27
CA ILE A 78 12.14 -0.57 -2.23
C ILE A 78 12.33 0.55 -1.20
N ARG A 79 11.33 1.42 -1.03
CA ARG A 79 11.37 2.46 0.02
C ARG A 79 11.23 1.88 1.42
N GLY A 80 10.77 0.64 1.56
CA GLY A 80 10.74 -0.17 2.78
C GLY A 80 10.19 0.59 3.98
N ASP A 81 8.88 0.50 4.24
CA ASP A 81 8.22 0.95 5.47
C ASP A 81 8.74 2.27 6.07
N LYS A 82 9.14 3.23 5.23
CA LYS A 82 9.13 4.64 5.61
C LYS A 82 7.70 5.17 5.58
N GLN A 83 6.77 4.37 6.12
CA GLN A 83 5.57 4.92 6.70
C GLN A 83 6.10 5.63 7.93
N THR A 84 6.27 6.94 7.82
CA THR A 84 6.39 7.83 8.97
C THR A 84 5.15 7.52 9.80
N THR A 85 5.31 6.55 10.70
CA THR A 85 4.21 6.03 11.47
C THR A 85 3.76 7.25 12.26
N ILE A 86 2.46 7.46 12.41
CA ILE A 86 1.94 8.65 13.09
C ILE A 86 2.59 8.78 14.50
N ALA A 87 3.12 7.68 15.04
CA ALA A 87 4.03 7.60 16.19
C ALA A 87 5.34 8.41 16.09
N GLU A 88 6.06 8.42 14.96
CA GLU A 88 7.26 9.27 14.75
C GLU A 88 6.89 10.74 14.59
N ALA A 89 5.82 11.03 13.84
CA ALA A 89 5.31 12.40 13.71
C ALA A 89 4.79 12.95 15.05
N MET A 90 4.19 12.12 15.91
CA MET A 90 3.77 12.49 17.27
C MET A 90 4.94 12.76 18.21
N LYS A 91 6.09 12.09 18.05
CA LYS A 91 7.29 12.39 18.84
C LYS A 91 7.82 13.80 18.55
N GLU A 92 7.88 14.21 17.29
CA GLU A 92 8.30 15.56 16.89
C GLU A 92 7.35 16.65 17.42
N ILE A 93 6.05 16.36 17.50
CA ILE A 93 5.05 17.32 18.00
C ILE A 93 5.06 17.41 19.53
N PHE A 94 5.35 16.33 20.26
CA PHE A 94 5.32 16.30 21.73
C PHE A 94 6.65 16.74 22.40
N ILE A 95 7.75 16.80 21.65
CA ILE A 95 9.07 17.25 22.16
C ILE A 95 9.27 18.77 21.97
N ARG A 96 8.34 19.48 21.34
CA ARG A 96 8.41 20.94 21.18
C ARG A 96 7.61 21.71 22.21
#